data_AF-A0A9J7IE32-F1
#
_entry.id   AF-A0A9J7IE32-F1
#
_cell.length_a   1.000
_cell.length_b   1.000
_cell.length_c   1.000
_cell.angle_alpha   90.00
_cell.angle_beta   90.00
_cell.angle_gamma   90.00
#
_symmetry.space_group_name_H-M   'P 1'
#
loop_
_entity.id
_entity.type
_entity.pdbx_description
1 polymer ?
#
loop_
_entity_poly.entity_id
_entity_poly.type
_entity_poly.pdbx_seq_one_letter_code
_entity_poly.pdbx_strand_id
1 'polypeptide(L)'
;MWTQELVELLITKYQQYEFLYNTSHPHYADRVKRSNALFEICKELKEVDNNISEECIKKKIHTLRSQYVKELQKVSCSKKSGAGADDIYEPKLWCYSQLQFLKSFCSVRDGESNIPQTENLATTTEELYLSIPSPKASPSLSSPSLLSPSENHVPRKRVCILLA
;
A
#
# COMPACT_ATOMS: atom_id res chain seq x y z
N MET A 1 -15.65 -10.05 -5.28
CA MET A 1 -15.80 -8.63 -4.85
C MET A 1 -15.70 -8.61 -3.33
N TRP A 2 -15.05 -7.62 -2.70
CA TRP A 2 -14.95 -7.60 -1.23
C TRP A 2 -16.24 -7.05 -0.60
N THR A 3 -17.03 -7.92 0.02
CA THR A 3 -18.21 -7.52 0.83
C THR A 3 -17.79 -7.00 2.19
N GLN A 4 -18.69 -6.31 2.90
CA GLN A 4 -18.43 -5.81 4.24
C GLN A 4 -18.11 -6.97 5.21
N GLU A 5 -18.92 -8.02 5.21
CA GLU A 5 -18.74 -9.23 6.03
C GLU A 5 -17.35 -9.87 5.83
N LEU A 6 -16.90 -10.02 4.58
CA LEU A 6 -15.57 -10.54 4.28
C LEU A 6 -14.45 -9.66 4.83
N VAL A 7 -14.63 -8.33 4.81
CA VAL A 7 -13.64 -7.39 5.35
C VAL A 7 -13.63 -7.43 6.87
N GLU A 8 -14.78 -7.51 7.52
CA GLU A 8 -14.89 -7.64 8.99
C GLU A 8 -14.25 -8.94 9.47
N LEU A 9 -14.53 -10.06 8.79
CA LEU A 9 -13.90 -11.34 9.07
C LEU A 9 -12.38 -11.27 8.86
N LEU A 10 -11.93 -10.66 7.76
CA LEU A 10 -10.50 -10.44 7.50
C LEU A 10 -9.83 -9.66 8.62
N ILE A 11 -10.43 -8.55 9.06
CA ILE A 11 -9.85 -7.69 10.11
C ILE A 11 -9.79 -8.47 11.43
N THR A 12 -10.87 -9.15 11.79
CA THR A 12 -10.97 -9.97 13.00
C THR A 12 -9.86 -11.01 13.03
N LYS A 13 -9.68 -11.76 11.94
CA LYS A 13 -8.65 -12.80 11.85
C LYS A 13 -7.25 -12.22 11.80
N TYR A 14 -7.06 -11.14 11.05
CA TYR A 14 -5.78 -10.45 10.97
C TYR A 14 -5.30 -9.94 12.35
N GLN A 15 -6.21 -9.43 13.17
CA GLN A 15 -5.92 -8.98 14.55
C GLN A 15 -5.44 -10.12 15.46
N GLN A 16 -5.86 -11.36 15.24
CA GLN A 16 -5.44 -12.52 16.05
C GLN A 16 -3.98 -12.91 15.82
N TYR A 17 -3.40 -12.55 14.67
CA TYR A 17 -2.02 -12.89 14.32
C TYR A 17 -1.10 -11.66 14.41
N GLU A 18 -0.76 -11.26 15.64
CA GLU A 18 -0.01 -10.03 15.91
C GLU A 18 1.32 -9.91 15.13
N PHE A 19 2.02 -11.02 14.98
CA PHE A 19 3.28 -11.09 14.23
C PHE A 19 3.15 -10.79 12.73
N LEU A 20 1.93 -10.66 12.19
CA LEU A 20 1.72 -10.21 10.82
C LEU A 20 1.97 -8.70 10.65
N TYR A 21 1.74 -7.89 11.70
CA TYR A 21 1.82 -6.43 11.67
C TYR A 21 2.78 -5.80 12.68
N ASN A 22 3.09 -6.48 13.77
CA ASN A 22 4.02 -5.99 14.77
C ASN A 22 5.46 -6.33 14.38
N THR A 23 6.23 -5.32 13.96
CA THR A 23 7.64 -5.46 13.55
C THR A 23 8.58 -5.89 14.68
N SER A 24 8.19 -5.64 15.93
CA SER A 24 8.96 -5.99 17.12
C SER A 24 8.68 -7.40 17.62
N HIS A 25 7.68 -8.09 17.05
CA HIS A 25 7.34 -9.44 17.46
C HIS A 25 8.42 -10.45 17.02
N PRO A 26 8.84 -11.42 17.86
CA PRO A 26 9.90 -12.38 17.52
C PRO A 26 9.67 -13.16 16.22
N HIS A 27 8.40 -13.49 15.94
CA HIS A 27 7.99 -14.20 14.74
C HIS A 27 7.68 -13.29 13.53
N TYR A 28 7.93 -11.99 13.62
CA TYR A 28 7.69 -11.08 12.49
C TYR A 28 8.59 -11.38 11.28
N ALA A 29 9.83 -11.84 11.51
CA ALA A 29 10.75 -12.22 10.44
C ALA A 29 10.55 -13.67 9.95
N ASP A 30 9.73 -14.46 10.65
CA ASP A 30 9.51 -15.88 10.34
C ASP A 30 8.56 -16.02 9.14
N ARG A 31 9.14 -16.22 7.97
CA ARG A 31 8.41 -16.33 6.70
C ARG A 31 7.42 -17.50 6.71
N VAL A 32 7.78 -18.62 7.33
CA VAL A 32 6.94 -19.83 7.34
C VAL A 32 5.73 -19.59 8.22
N LYS A 33 5.91 -19.08 9.45
CA LYS A 33 4.78 -18.76 10.33
C LYS A 33 3.83 -17.73 9.72
N ARG A 34 4.37 -16.71 9.04
CA ARG A 34 3.56 -15.71 8.35
C ARG A 34 2.77 -16.30 7.19
N SER A 35 3.39 -17.15 6.38
CA SER A 35 2.71 -17.82 5.28
C SER A 35 1.59 -18.71 5.81
N ASN A 36 1.86 -19.50 6.84
CA ASN A 36 0.85 -20.37 7.46
C ASN A 36 -0.32 -19.57 8.04
N ALA A 37 -0.06 -18.46 8.72
CA ALA A 37 -1.12 -17.60 9.23
C ALA A 37 -1.98 -17.01 8.11
N LEU A 38 -1.38 -16.53 7.02
CA LEU A 38 -2.13 -16.03 5.86
C LEU A 38 -2.94 -17.14 5.18
N PHE A 39 -2.40 -18.36 5.13
CA PHE A 39 -3.10 -19.53 4.62
C PHE A 39 -4.33 -19.89 5.48
N GLU A 40 -4.20 -19.90 6.82
CA GLU A 40 -5.33 -20.15 7.71
C GLU A 40 -6.41 -19.07 7.57
N ILE A 41 -6.03 -17.79 7.50
CA ILE A 41 -6.98 -16.69 7.19
C ILE A 41 -7.68 -16.95 5.85
N CYS A 42 -6.93 -17.37 4.83
CA CYS A 42 -7.47 -17.67 3.51
C CYS A 42 -8.49 -18.81 3.54
N LYS A 43 -8.19 -19.88 4.29
CA LYS A 43 -9.09 -21.02 4.46
C LYS A 43 -10.43 -20.59 5.07
N GLU A 44 -10.40 -19.78 6.11
CA GLU A 44 -11.64 -19.28 6.75
C GLU A 44 -12.44 -18.35 5.84
N LEU A 45 -11.76 -17.43 5.13
CA LEU A 45 -12.44 -16.52 4.20
C LEU A 45 -13.08 -17.28 3.01
N LYS A 46 -12.50 -18.41 2.62
CA LYS A 46 -13.05 -19.28 1.55
C LYS A 46 -14.37 -19.96 1.92
N GLU A 47 -14.67 -20.09 3.22
CA GLU A 47 -15.98 -20.59 3.66
C GLU A 47 -17.12 -19.62 3.27
N VAL A 48 -16.81 -18.34 3.13
CA VAL A 48 -17.75 -17.29 2.71
C VAL A 48 -17.68 -17.04 1.19
N ASP A 49 -16.47 -16.94 0.61
CA ASP A 49 -16.26 -16.78 -0.83
C ASP A 49 -15.07 -17.60 -1.34
N ASN A 50 -15.36 -18.64 -2.12
CA ASN A 50 -14.38 -19.56 -2.68
C ASN A 50 -13.37 -18.91 -3.65
N ASN A 51 -13.64 -17.69 -4.14
CA ASN A 51 -12.75 -16.99 -5.07
C ASN A 51 -11.58 -16.27 -4.38
N ILE A 52 -11.50 -16.31 -3.05
CA ILE A 52 -10.46 -15.62 -2.30
C ILE A 52 -9.14 -16.39 -2.38
N SER A 53 -8.08 -15.66 -2.72
CA SER A 53 -6.70 -16.15 -2.75
C SER A 53 -5.85 -15.41 -1.72
N GLU A 54 -4.75 -16.03 -1.26
CA GLU A 54 -3.78 -15.40 -0.36
C GLU A 54 -3.24 -14.08 -0.92
N GLU A 55 -3.04 -13.99 -2.23
CA GLU A 55 -2.59 -12.77 -2.90
C GLU A 55 -3.63 -11.65 -2.80
N CYS A 56 -4.92 -11.99 -2.89
CA CYS A 56 -6.02 -11.04 -2.70
C CYS A 56 -6.04 -10.53 -1.25
N ILE A 57 -5.81 -11.42 -0.27
CA ILE A 57 -5.75 -11.08 1.15
C ILE A 57 -4.58 -10.14 1.44
N LYS A 58 -3.37 -10.46 0.97
CA LYS A 58 -2.19 -9.59 1.12
C LYS A 58 -2.45 -8.19 0.56
N LYS A 59 -2.99 -8.11 -0.66
CA LYS A 59 -3.38 -6.84 -1.29
C LYS A 59 -4.41 -6.09 -0.46
N LYS A 60 -5.44 -6.77 0.03
CA LYS A 60 -6.51 -6.16 0.83
C LYS A 60 -6.01 -5.64 2.16
N ILE A 61 -5.19 -6.41 2.88
CA ILE A 61 -4.52 -5.98 4.12
C ILE A 61 -3.68 -4.72 3.86
N HIS A 62 -2.89 -4.71 2.78
CA HIS A 62 -2.10 -3.54 2.41
C HIS A 62 -2.97 -2.30 2.16
N THR A 63 -4.08 -2.45 1.43
CA THR A 63 -5.05 -1.36 1.20
C THR A 63 -5.65 -0.85 2.51
N LEU A 64 -6.13 -1.75 3.39
CA LEU A 64 -6.74 -1.39 4.67
C LEU A 64 -5.75 -0.63 5.57
N ARG A 65 -4.51 -1.12 5.68
CA ARG A 65 -3.45 -0.43 6.42
C ARG A 65 -3.19 0.97 5.87
N SER A 66 -3.11 1.10 4.54
CA SER A 66 -2.85 2.37 3.89
C SER A 66 -3.99 3.38 4.11
N GLN A 67 -5.24 2.93 4.03
CA GLN A 67 -6.42 3.74 4.33
C GLN A 67 -6.43 4.17 5.80
N TYR A 68 -6.18 3.24 6.72
CA TYR A 68 -6.12 3.52 8.15
C TYR A 68 -5.04 4.53 8.51
N VAL A 69 -3.82 4.39 7.98
CA VAL A 69 -2.72 5.34 8.23
C VAL A 69 -3.08 6.74 7.75
N LYS A 70 -3.71 6.88 6.58
CA LYS A 70 -4.16 8.19 6.07
C LYS A 70 -5.22 8.83 6.97
N GLU A 71 -6.20 8.06 7.42
CA GLU A 71 -7.22 8.57 8.36
C GLU A 71 -6.59 8.93 9.71
N LEU A 72 -5.69 8.10 10.23
CA LEU A 72 -4.97 8.34 11.47
C LEU A 72 -4.13 9.64 11.40
N GLN A 73 -3.50 9.90 10.26
CA GLN A 73 -2.78 11.16 9.98
C GLN A 73 -3.70 12.37 10.06
N LYS A 74 -4.87 12.34 9.39
CA LYS A 74 -5.84 13.45 9.44
C LYS A 74 -6.32 13.73 10.86
N VAL A 75 -6.67 12.67 11.60
CA VAL A 75 -7.04 12.77 13.02
C VAL A 75 -5.90 13.40 13.83
N SER A 76 -4.67 12.94 13.64
CA SER A 76 -3.50 13.46 14.36
C SER A 76 -3.22 14.92 14.04
N CYS A 77 -3.31 15.33 12.76
CA CYS A 77 -3.10 16.71 12.34
C CYS A 77 -4.17 17.64 12.92
N SER A 78 -5.45 17.26 12.87
CA SER A 78 -6.54 18.08 13.44
C SER A 78 -6.34 18.38 14.93
N LYS A 79 -5.78 17.42 15.69
CA LYS A 79 -5.46 17.59 17.11
C LYS A 79 -4.25 18.48 17.37
N LYS A 80 -3.30 18.55 16.43
CA LYS A 80 -2.02 19.28 16.59
C LYS A 80 -2.13 20.75 16.23
N SER A 81 -3.06 21.12 15.35
CA SER A 81 -3.26 22.50 14.88
C SER A 81 -3.94 23.46 15.88
N GLY A 82 -4.11 23.05 17.14
CA GLY A 82 -4.76 23.89 18.16
C GLY A 82 -6.25 24.15 17.91
N ALA A 83 -6.88 23.29 17.10
CA ALA A 83 -8.28 23.38 16.76
C ALA A 83 -9.15 23.14 18.03
N GLY A 84 -10.27 23.86 18.14
CA GLY A 84 -11.23 23.65 19.24
C GLY A 84 -11.75 22.22 19.27
N ALA A 85 -12.36 21.79 20.38
CA ALA A 85 -12.90 20.42 20.49
C ALA A 85 -13.90 20.06 19.36
N ASP A 86 -14.55 21.08 18.78
CA ASP A 86 -15.51 20.96 17.67
C ASP A 86 -14.85 20.81 16.28
N ASP A 87 -13.53 21.01 16.16
CA ASP A 87 -12.78 20.96 14.89
C ASP A 87 -11.95 19.67 14.71
N ILE A 88 -12.12 18.69 15.59
CA ILE A 88 -11.38 17.41 15.47
C ILE A 88 -11.94 16.61 14.30
N TYR A 89 -11.06 16.22 13.37
CA TYR A 89 -11.45 15.42 12.21
C TYR A 89 -12.00 14.05 12.64
N GLU A 90 -13.21 13.73 12.17
CA GLU A 90 -13.82 12.41 12.34
C GLU A 90 -13.44 11.47 11.18
N PRO A 91 -12.89 10.27 11.46
CA PRO A 91 -12.57 9.29 10.44
C PRO A 91 -13.77 8.87 9.60
N LYS A 92 -13.61 8.85 8.28
CA LYS A 92 -14.68 8.44 7.34
C LYS A 92 -14.61 6.96 6.95
N LEU A 93 -13.54 6.28 7.34
CA LEU A 93 -13.36 4.86 7.07
C LEU A 93 -14.29 4.06 7.99
N TRP A 94 -15.27 3.36 7.42
CA TRP A 94 -16.28 2.59 8.16
C TRP A 94 -15.67 1.55 9.14
N CYS A 95 -14.55 0.94 8.77
CA CYS A 95 -13.84 -0.04 9.61
C CYS A 95 -12.72 0.59 10.45
N TYR A 96 -12.68 1.91 10.60
CA TYR A 96 -11.63 2.60 11.35
C TYR A 96 -11.52 2.09 12.79
N SER A 97 -12.66 1.92 13.46
CA SER A 97 -12.76 1.39 14.83
C SER A 97 -12.15 -0.01 14.96
N GLN A 98 -12.39 -0.87 13.96
CA GLN A 98 -11.89 -2.25 13.95
C GLN A 98 -10.37 -2.30 13.70
N LEU A 99 -9.80 -1.32 13.00
CA LEU A 99 -8.37 -1.25 12.70
C LEU A 99 -7.54 -0.55 13.80
N GLN A 100 -8.16 -0.13 14.91
CA GLN A 100 -7.49 0.64 15.96
C GLN A 100 -6.30 -0.09 16.60
N PHE A 101 -6.30 -1.43 16.63
CA PHE A 101 -5.17 -2.22 17.12
C PHE A 101 -3.86 -1.95 16.36
N LEU A 102 -3.94 -1.43 15.12
CA LEU A 102 -2.77 -1.07 14.32
C LEU A 102 -2.11 0.25 14.74
N LYS A 103 -2.79 1.08 15.54
CA LYS A 103 -2.33 2.44 15.88
C LYS A 103 -0.88 2.46 16.36
N SER A 104 -0.51 1.57 17.28
CA SER A 104 0.83 1.50 17.87
C SER A 104 1.90 0.97 16.91
N PHE A 105 1.50 0.35 15.81
CA PHE A 105 2.39 -0.29 14.82
C PHE A 105 2.45 0.48 13.49
N CYS A 106 1.70 1.58 13.39
CA CYS A 106 1.70 2.47 12.24
C CYS A 106 2.53 3.70 12.57
N SER A 107 3.72 3.81 11.95
CA SER A 107 4.50 5.04 12.05
C SER A 107 3.84 6.13 11.21
N VAL A 108 3.21 7.09 11.88
CA VAL A 108 2.89 8.39 11.28
C VAL A 108 4.21 9.16 11.26
N ARG A 109 4.96 9.10 10.14
CA ARG A 109 6.08 10.03 9.96
C ARG A 109 5.48 11.43 9.90
N ASP A 110 5.84 12.29 10.83
CA ASP A 110 5.68 13.74 10.73
C ASP A 110 6.55 14.23 9.56
N GLY A 111 6.10 14.02 8.33
CA GLY A 111 6.68 14.65 7.15
C GLY A 111 6.07 16.03 7.02
N GLU A 112 6.76 17.06 7.47
CA GLU A 112 6.43 18.44 7.10
C GLU A 112 6.60 18.60 5.59
N SER A 113 5.51 18.82 4.84
CA SER A 113 5.53 19.63 3.60
C SER A 113 4.16 19.76 2.93
N ASN A 114 3.73 21.02 2.77
CA ASN A 114 2.85 21.62 1.75
C ASN A 114 1.83 20.69 1.06
N ILE A 115 0.60 20.64 1.58
CA ILE A 115 -0.54 20.03 0.90
C ILE A 115 -1.23 21.10 0.03
N PRO A 116 -1.28 20.98 -1.31
CA PRO A 116 -2.36 21.58 -2.07
C PRO A 116 -3.62 20.77 -1.78
N GLN A 117 -4.59 21.42 -1.15
CA GLN A 117 -5.91 20.86 -0.87
C GLN A 117 -6.65 20.75 -2.22
N THR A 118 -6.72 19.54 -2.76
CA THR A 118 -7.58 19.26 -3.92
C THR A 118 -8.61 18.22 -3.51
N GLU A 119 -9.69 18.74 -2.95
CA GLU A 119 -11.00 18.09 -3.00
C GLU A 119 -11.47 18.03 -4.46
N ASN A 120 -11.86 16.85 -4.93
CA ASN A 120 -12.67 16.75 -6.14
C ASN A 120 -13.64 15.57 -5.98
N LEU A 121 -14.86 15.96 -5.61
CA LEU A 121 -16.09 15.19 -5.74
C LEU A 121 -16.48 15.23 -7.23
N ALA A 122 -16.71 14.07 -7.82
CA ALA A 122 -17.18 13.94 -9.20
C ALA A 122 -18.61 14.49 -9.34
N THR A 123 -18.86 15.37 -10.31
CA THR A 123 -20.13 15.46 -11.05
C THR A 123 -19.86 16.06 -12.45
N THR A 124 -20.15 15.23 -13.45
CA THR A 124 -20.38 15.47 -14.89
C THR A 124 -21.25 16.72 -15.13
N THR A 125 -21.25 17.55 -16.18
CA THR A 125 -20.88 17.49 -17.61
C THR A 125 -20.96 18.95 -18.16
N GLU A 126 -20.29 19.22 -19.28
CA GLU A 126 -20.63 20.25 -20.31
C GLU A 126 -20.68 21.74 -19.94
N GLU A 127 -19.57 22.45 -20.18
CA GLU A 127 -19.48 23.57 -21.14
C GLU A 127 -18.09 24.20 -21.01
N LEU A 128 -17.22 24.01 -22.02
CA LEU A 128 -16.42 25.06 -22.66
C LEU A 128 -15.39 24.40 -23.60
N TYR A 129 -15.87 24.00 -24.77
CA TYR A 129 -15.01 23.73 -25.93
C TYR A 129 -14.74 25.05 -26.67
N LEU A 130 -13.60 25.06 -27.38
CA LEU A 130 -13.02 26.09 -28.25
C LEU A 130 -12.01 26.98 -27.50
N SER A 131 -10.69 26.97 -27.81
CA SER A 131 -10.15 26.85 -29.17
C SER A 131 -8.60 26.81 -29.21
N ILE A 132 -8.06 25.97 -30.14
CA ILE A 132 -6.82 26.15 -30.97
C ILE A 132 -5.50 25.49 -30.45
N PRO A 133 -4.62 24.90 -31.32
CA PRO A 133 -4.79 23.77 -32.24
C PRO A 133 -3.61 22.75 -32.16
N SER A 134 -3.72 21.66 -32.93
CA SER A 134 -2.65 20.69 -33.22
C SER A 134 -1.46 21.31 -33.98
N PRO A 135 -0.27 20.70 -33.89
CA PRO A 135 0.39 20.29 -35.12
C PRO A 135 0.88 18.84 -35.08
N LYS A 136 0.40 18.08 -36.06
CA LYS A 136 1.01 16.84 -36.56
C LYS A 136 2.26 17.20 -37.36
N ALA A 137 3.34 16.45 -37.17
CA ALA A 137 4.19 15.96 -38.26
C ALA A 137 5.31 15.06 -37.70
N SER A 138 5.30 13.78 -38.07
CA SER A 138 6.53 13.05 -38.35
C SER A 138 6.82 13.21 -39.85
N PRO A 139 8.10 13.31 -40.25
CA PRO A 139 8.61 12.23 -41.08
C PRO A 139 10.06 11.81 -40.78
N SER A 140 10.33 10.62 -41.31
CA SER A 140 11.46 9.69 -41.34
C SER A 140 12.87 10.17 -41.73
N LEU A 141 13.80 9.20 -41.58
CA LEU A 141 15.16 9.02 -42.17
C LEU A 141 16.28 9.52 -41.25
N SER A 142 17.36 8.79 -40.92
CA SER A 142 17.96 7.56 -41.50
C SER A 142 19.10 7.10 -40.57
N SER A 143 19.29 5.79 -40.38
CA SER A 143 20.57 5.22 -39.90
C SER A 143 21.65 5.37 -40.98
N PRO A 144 22.93 5.43 -40.59
CA PRO A 144 23.77 4.25 -40.82
C PRO A 144 24.74 3.91 -39.67
N SER A 145 25.08 2.62 -39.67
CA SER A 145 25.95 1.83 -38.80
C SER A 145 27.43 2.22 -38.79
N LEU A 146 28.19 1.47 -37.96
CA LEU A 146 29.65 1.23 -37.84
C LEU A 146 30.12 1.69 -36.44
N LEU A 147 30.78 0.89 -35.59
CA LEU A 147 31.57 -0.32 -35.76
C LEU A 147 31.79 -0.93 -34.34
N SER A 148 31.52 -2.23 -34.13
CA SER A 148 32.11 -3.01 -33.02
C SER A 148 33.51 -3.47 -33.45
N PRO A 149 34.49 -3.69 -32.55
CA PRO A 149 34.63 -5.00 -31.87
C PRO A 149 35.12 -4.91 -30.40
N SER A 150 34.66 -5.79 -29.49
CA SER A 150 35.38 -6.99 -28.96
C SER A 150 36.50 -6.62 -27.96
N GLU A 151 36.67 -7.19 -26.77
CA GLU A 151 36.59 -8.57 -26.30
C GLU A 151 36.47 -8.63 -24.75
N ASN A 152 35.83 -9.70 -24.27
CA ASN A 152 36.23 -10.58 -23.16
C ASN A 152 36.77 -10.00 -21.83
N HIS A 153 36.12 -10.33 -20.71
CA HIS A 153 36.67 -11.20 -19.65
C HIS A 153 35.75 -11.26 -18.41
N VAL A 154 35.08 -12.39 -18.22
CA VAL A 154 34.58 -12.92 -16.92
C VAL A 154 35.50 -14.12 -16.59
N PRO A 155 35.70 -14.62 -15.35
CA PRO A 155 35.27 -14.21 -14.00
C PRO A 155 36.48 -14.12 -13.02
N ARG A 156 36.25 -13.90 -11.71
CA ARG A 156 36.81 -14.83 -10.69
C ARG A 156 36.17 -14.69 -9.30
N LYS A 157 35.86 -15.87 -8.77
CA LYS A 157 35.36 -16.22 -7.44
C LYS A 157 36.33 -15.76 -6.36
N ARG A 158 35.82 -15.33 -5.21
CA ARG A 158 36.58 -15.32 -3.94
C ARG A 158 35.96 -16.34 -2.99
N VAL A 159 36.58 -17.53 -3.01
CA VAL A 159 36.60 -18.45 -1.87
C VAL A 159 37.62 -17.86 -0.88
N CYS A 160 37.20 -17.63 0.37
CA CYS A 160 38.11 -17.44 1.48
C CYS A 160 37.81 -18.53 2.52
N ILE A 161 38.74 -19.48 2.58
CA ILE A 161 38.98 -20.43 3.67
C ILE A 161 39.86 -19.70 4.70
N LEU A 162 39.63 -19.91 6.00
CA LEU A 162 40.58 -20.20 7.09
C LEU A 162 39.84 -19.98 8.44
N LEU A 163 39.58 -21.06 9.19
CA LEU A 163 40.39 -21.57 10.33
C LEU A 163 40.31 -20.71 11.60
N ALA A 164 39.48 -21.16 12.55
CA ALA A 164 39.80 -21.41 13.96
C ALA A 164 38.66 -22.20 14.60
#